data_AF-A0A9C9Z5J4-F1
#
_entry.id   AF-A0A9C9Z5J4-F1
#
_cell.length_a   1.000
_cell.length_b   1.000
_cell.length_c   1.000
_cell.angle_alpha   90.00
_cell.angle_beta   90.00
_cell.angle_gamma   90.00
#
_symmetry.space_group_name_H-M   'P 1'
#
loop_
_entity.id
_entity.type
_entity.pdbx_description
1 polymer ?
#
loop_
_entity_poly.entity_id
_entity_poly.type
_entity_poly.pdbx_seq_one_letter_code
_entity_poly.pdbx_strand_id
1 'polypeptide(L)'
;RADGLFAYQLAVVVDDAAQGITEVVRGSDLLDNTPRQIHLQQLFKYPTPRYCHLPLVLNTKGEKLSKQSGAKSIENHPPQTLILEILNLLNQAPPAALKEASLDELWQWAIRRWQLASVPRTNLTGPR
;
A
#
# COMPACT_ATOMS: atom_id res chain seq x y z
N ARG A 1 -23.71 10.41 -7.29
CA ARG A 1 -24.66 9.42 -6.72
C ARG A 1 -26.00 10.14 -6.48
N ALA A 2 -27.11 9.43 -6.27
CA ALA A 2 -28.41 10.07 -6.05
C ALA A 2 -28.45 10.95 -4.77
N ASP A 3 -27.55 10.68 -3.83
CA ASP A 3 -27.30 11.44 -2.61
C ASP A 3 -26.41 12.70 -2.81
N GLY A 4 -26.08 13.06 -4.07
CA GLY A 4 -25.24 14.22 -4.39
C GLY A 4 -23.74 14.01 -4.17
N LEU A 5 -23.32 12.88 -3.58
CA LEU A 5 -21.91 12.59 -3.35
C LEU A 5 -21.23 12.13 -4.66
N PHE A 6 -20.01 12.59 -4.88
CA PHE A 6 -19.17 12.11 -5.97
C PHE A 6 -18.80 10.64 -5.73
N ALA A 7 -18.84 9.84 -6.80
CA ALA A 7 -18.36 8.47 -6.72
C ALA A 7 -16.82 8.50 -6.61
N TYR A 8 -16.27 7.63 -5.75
CA TYR A 8 -14.83 7.46 -5.58
C TYR A 8 -14.08 7.33 -6.91
N GLN A 9 -14.66 6.57 -7.86
CA GLN A 9 -14.06 6.36 -9.19
C GLN A 9 -13.83 7.65 -9.97
N LEU A 10 -14.75 8.62 -9.84
CA LEU A 10 -14.64 9.91 -10.51
C LEU A 10 -13.65 10.81 -9.78
N ALA A 11 -13.78 10.90 -8.45
CA ALA A 11 -12.92 11.76 -7.63
C ALA A 11 -11.44 11.41 -7.81
N VAL A 12 -11.07 10.13 -7.65
CA VAL A 12 -9.67 9.69 -7.76
C VAL A 12 -9.08 9.99 -9.14
N VAL A 13 -9.84 9.78 -10.22
CA VAL A 13 -9.35 10.01 -11.58
C VAL A 13 -9.08 11.48 -11.86
N VAL A 14 -9.95 12.36 -11.36
CA VAL A 14 -9.81 13.81 -11.54
C VAL A 14 -8.66 14.34 -10.70
N ASP A 15 -8.57 13.92 -9.43
CA ASP A 15 -7.54 14.39 -8.51
C ASP A 15 -6.14 13.91 -8.92
N ASP A 16 -5.98 12.63 -9.27
CA ASP A 16 -4.70 12.08 -9.74
C ASP A 16 -4.19 12.83 -10.98
N ALA A 17 -5.09 13.15 -11.92
CA ALA A 17 -4.75 13.91 -13.12
C ALA A 17 -4.37 15.36 -12.80
N ALA A 18 -5.13 16.03 -11.93
CA ALA A 18 -4.87 17.41 -11.51
C ALA A 18 -3.54 17.55 -10.75
N GLN A 19 -3.16 16.54 -9.97
CA GLN A 19 -1.91 16.48 -9.22
C GLN A 19 -0.72 15.96 -10.04
N GLY A 20 -0.95 15.48 -11.26
CA GLY A 20 0.09 14.94 -12.12
C GLY A 20 0.69 13.62 -11.61
N ILE A 21 -0.12 12.77 -10.97
CA ILE A 21 0.32 11.47 -10.46
C ILE A 21 0.73 10.56 -11.62
N THR A 22 1.96 10.05 -11.56
CA THR A 22 2.54 9.17 -12.59
C THR A 22 2.53 7.70 -12.19
N GLU A 23 2.50 7.41 -10.88
CA GLU A 23 2.50 6.06 -10.31
C GLU A 23 1.55 5.97 -9.12
N VAL A 24 0.64 5.01 -9.16
CA VAL A 24 -0.31 4.71 -8.09
C VAL A 24 0.12 3.41 -7.42
N VAL A 25 0.62 3.52 -6.19
CA VAL A 25 0.98 2.38 -5.34
C VAL A 25 -0.05 2.24 -4.22
N ARG A 26 -0.82 1.15 -4.20
CA ARG A 26 -1.94 0.95 -3.26
C ARG A 26 -2.19 -0.53 -2.96
N GLY A 27 -3.10 -0.85 -2.04
CA GLY A 27 -3.46 -2.24 -1.71
C GLY A 27 -4.20 -2.96 -2.84
N SER A 28 -4.06 -4.29 -2.92
CA SER A 28 -4.70 -5.13 -3.94
C SER A 28 -6.21 -5.26 -3.78
N ASP A 29 -6.79 -4.81 -2.67
CA ASP A 29 -8.24 -4.66 -2.49
C ASP A 29 -8.87 -3.66 -3.48
N LEU A 30 -8.06 -2.79 -4.08
CA LEU A 30 -8.50 -1.82 -5.09
C LEU A 30 -8.22 -2.27 -6.54
N LEU A 31 -7.70 -3.49 -6.75
CA LEU A 31 -7.31 -3.97 -8.06
C LEU A 31 -8.47 -3.91 -9.07
N ASP A 32 -9.65 -4.39 -8.69
CA ASP A 32 -10.85 -4.45 -9.54
C ASP A 32 -11.43 -3.07 -9.92
N ASN A 33 -11.04 -2.02 -9.21
CA ASN A 33 -11.41 -0.64 -9.56
C ASN A 33 -10.57 -0.09 -10.72
N THR A 34 -9.35 -0.59 -10.88
CA THR A 34 -8.35 -0.05 -11.82
C THR A 34 -8.85 -0.02 -13.26
N PRO A 35 -9.48 -1.07 -13.83
CA PRO A 35 -9.98 -1.02 -15.20
C PRO A 35 -11.03 0.09 -15.42
N ARG A 36 -11.88 0.35 -14.43
CA ARG A 36 -12.91 1.41 -14.50
C ARG A 36 -12.27 2.80 -14.44
N GLN A 37 -11.24 2.96 -13.62
CA GLN A 37 -10.49 4.22 -13.50
C GLN A 37 -9.70 4.52 -14.78
N ILE A 38 -9.04 3.52 -15.36
CA ILE A 38 -8.37 3.65 -16.66
C ILE A 38 -9.37 4.05 -17.75
N HIS A 39 -10.55 3.43 -17.78
CA HIS A 39 -11.58 3.80 -18.75
C HIS A 39 -12.01 5.26 -18.62
N LEU A 40 -12.23 5.76 -17.39
CA LEU A 40 -12.55 7.16 -17.15
C LEU A 40 -11.41 8.11 -17.54
N GLN A 41 -10.16 7.75 -17.24
CA GLN A 41 -8.96 8.51 -17.65
C GLN A 41 -8.94 8.69 -19.18
N GLN A 42 -9.22 7.62 -19.93
CA GLN A 42 -9.27 7.65 -21.39
C GLN A 42 -10.40 8.56 -21.91
N LEU A 43 -11.59 8.48 -21.32
CA LEU A 43 -12.73 9.34 -21.70
C LEU A 43 -12.43 10.83 -21.48
N PHE A 44 -11.73 11.16 -20.40
CA PHE A 44 -11.30 12.53 -20.10
C PHE A 44 -9.99 12.93 -20.79
N LYS A 45 -9.36 12.01 -21.54
CA LYS A 45 -8.05 12.20 -22.19
C LYS A 45 -6.93 12.56 -21.19
N TYR A 46 -7.04 12.05 -19.97
CA TYR A 46 -5.99 12.17 -18.96
C TYR A 46 -4.88 11.12 -19.16
N PRO A 47 -3.64 11.40 -18.75
CA PRO A 47 -2.59 10.40 -18.70
C PRO A 47 -2.98 9.21 -17.82
N THR A 48 -2.61 8.00 -18.25
CA THR A 48 -2.79 6.78 -17.43
C THR A 48 -1.52 6.52 -16.61
N PRO A 49 -1.58 6.54 -15.25
CA PRO A 49 -0.42 6.26 -14.42
C PRO A 49 -0.05 4.78 -14.46
N ARG A 50 1.17 4.44 -14.02
CA ARG A 50 1.55 3.06 -13.73
C ARG A 50 0.91 2.62 -12.41
N TYR A 51 0.43 1.39 -12.34
CA TYR A 51 -0.21 0.86 -11.13
C TYR A 51 0.64 -0.23 -10.49
N CYS A 52 0.80 -0.15 -9.17
CA CYS A 52 1.34 -1.21 -8.34
C CYS A 52 0.33 -1.53 -7.23
N HIS A 53 -0.04 -2.80 -7.13
CA HIS A 53 -0.98 -3.30 -6.12
C HIS A 53 -0.22 -4.18 -5.13
N LEU A 54 -0.06 -3.67 -3.89
CA LEU A 54 0.60 -4.35 -2.80
C LEU A 54 -0.30 -5.45 -2.20
N PRO A 55 0.28 -6.57 -1.75
CA PRO A 55 -0.49 -7.65 -1.15
C PRO A 55 -1.17 -7.21 0.14
N LEU A 56 -2.33 -7.80 0.45
CA LEU A 56 -3.00 -7.56 1.72
C LEU A 56 -2.36 -8.38 2.83
N VAL A 57 -2.30 -7.81 4.03
CA VAL A 57 -1.96 -8.56 5.24
C VAL A 57 -3.25 -9.14 5.84
N LEU A 58 -3.29 -10.46 5.94
CA LEU A 58 -4.40 -11.23 6.49
C LEU A 58 -4.03 -11.80 7.86
N ASN A 59 -5.01 -11.99 8.71
CA ASN A 59 -4.81 -12.73 9.97
C ASN A 59 -4.66 -14.24 9.70
N THR A 60 -4.41 -15.03 10.75
CA THR A 60 -4.24 -16.48 10.64
C THR A 60 -5.50 -17.24 10.19
N LYS A 61 -6.67 -16.58 10.19
CA LYS A 61 -7.94 -17.11 9.69
C LYS A 61 -8.20 -16.71 8.22
N GLY A 62 -7.28 -15.97 7.59
CA GLY A 62 -7.42 -15.47 6.22
C GLY A 62 -8.28 -14.21 6.10
N GLU A 63 -8.66 -13.58 7.21
CA GLU A 63 -9.46 -12.35 7.19
C GLU A 63 -8.54 -11.14 7.06
N LYS A 64 -8.98 -10.11 6.32
CA LYS A 64 -8.23 -8.86 6.17
C LYS A 64 -8.04 -8.22 7.54
N LEU A 65 -6.79 -7.90 7.89
CA LEU A 65 -6.52 -7.08 9.07
C LEU A 65 -7.20 -5.72 8.88
N SER A 66 -8.22 -5.48 9.68
CA SER A 66 -9.00 -4.26 9.69
C SER A 66 -9.23 -3.82 11.12
N LYS A 67 -9.56 -2.53 11.31
CA LYS A 67 -9.96 -2.02 12.63
C LYS A 67 -11.16 -2.79 13.20
N GLN A 68 -12.03 -3.33 12.34
CA GLN A 68 -13.19 -4.13 12.72
C GLN A 68 -12.81 -5.56 13.12
N SER A 69 -11.73 -6.13 12.57
CA SER A 69 -11.24 -7.48 12.90
C SER A 69 -10.28 -7.49 14.10
N GLY A 70 -10.24 -6.41 14.89
CA GLY A 70 -9.40 -6.31 16.10
C GLY A 70 -7.91 -6.13 15.83
N ALA A 71 -7.51 -5.64 14.64
CA ALA A 71 -6.11 -5.29 14.39
C ALA A 71 -5.64 -4.22 15.39
N LYS A 72 -4.48 -4.44 16.03
CA LYS A 72 -3.89 -3.47 16.96
C LYS A 72 -3.64 -2.15 16.23
N SER A 73 -3.92 -1.05 16.91
CA SER A 73 -3.58 0.28 16.40
C SER A 73 -2.08 0.40 16.21
N ILE A 74 -1.65 1.07 15.13
CA ILE A 74 -0.24 1.39 14.86
C ILE A 74 0.37 2.16 16.04
N GLU A 75 -0.43 3.00 16.71
CA GLU A 75 -0.02 3.84 17.83
C GLU A 75 0.55 3.06 19.03
N ASN A 76 0.25 1.76 19.13
CA ASN A 76 0.70 0.92 20.23
C ASN A 76 2.05 0.23 19.97
N HIS A 77 2.67 0.47 18.81
CA HIS A 77 3.90 -0.21 18.39
C HIS A 77 5.07 0.78 18.26
N PRO A 78 6.27 0.44 18.76
CA PRO A 78 7.47 1.20 18.44
C PRO A 78 7.67 1.26 16.91
N PRO A 79 7.86 2.44 16.32
CA PRO A 79 7.84 2.61 14.87
C PRO A 79 8.96 1.82 14.18
N GLN A 80 10.15 1.72 14.78
CA GLN A 80 11.26 0.94 14.25
C GLN A 80 10.90 -0.54 14.13
N THR A 81 10.33 -1.11 15.20
CA THR A 81 9.90 -2.52 15.22
C THR A 81 8.86 -2.79 14.14
N LEU A 82 7.85 -1.92 14.03
CA LEU A 82 6.81 -2.06 13.02
C LEU A 82 7.37 -2.00 11.60
N ILE A 83 8.25 -1.04 11.31
CA ILE A 83 8.81 -0.93 9.96
C ILE A 83 9.70 -2.14 9.64
N LEU A 84 10.51 -2.63 10.57
CA LEU A 84 11.28 -3.87 10.37
C LEU A 84 10.38 -5.06 10.08
N GLU A 85 9.28 -5.22 10.81
CA GLU A 85 8.29 -6.26 10.56
C GLU A 85 7.69 -6.13 9.15
N ILE A 86 7.27 -4.93 8.75
CA ILE A 86 6.73 -4.66 7.42
C ILE A 86 7.77 -4.91 6.31
N LEU A 87 9.02 -4.50 6.49
CA LEU A 87 10.10 -4.76 5.54
C LEU A 87 10.35 -6.26 5.36
N ASN A 88 10.28 -7.04 6.44
CA ASN A 88 10.35 -8.50 6.37
C ASN A 88 9.14 -9.11 5.65
N LEU A 89 7.92 -8.64 5.97
CA LEU A 89 6.68 -9.07 5.30
C LEU A 89 6.69 -8.76 3.80
N LEU A 90 7.27 -7.64 3.41
CA LEU A 90 7.46 -7.22 2.02
C LEU A 90 8.72 -7.86 1.39
N ASN A 91 9.36 -8.81 2.08
CA ASN A 91 10.52 -9.57 1.61
C ASN A 91 11.72 -8.70 1.19
N GLN A 92 11.93 -7.58 1.88
CA GLN A 92 13.05 -6.66 1.64
C GLN A 92 14.37 -7.10 2.31
N ALA A 93 14.33 -8.11 3.19
CA ALA A 93 15.47 -8.68 3.91
C ALA A 93 16.36 -7.64 4.65
N PRO A 94 15.80 -6.85 5.59
CA PRO A 94 16.60 -5.93 6.41
C PRO A 94 17.65 -6.69 7.26
N PRO A 95 18.92 -6.24 7.28
CA PRO A 95 19.95 -6.88 8.10
C PRO A 95 19.64 -6.72 9.60
N ALA A 96 20.03 -7.73 10.39
CA ALA A 96 19.76 -7.76 11.82
C ALA A 96 20.33 -6.56 12.60
N ALA A 97 21.39 -5.93 12.08
CA ALA A 97 21.98 -4.71 12.66
C ALA A 97 21.00 -3.53 12.72
N LEU A 98 19.94 -3.50 11.90
CA LEU A 98 18.95 -2.41 11.92
C LEU A 98 17.98 -2.48 13.11
N LYS A 99 18.00 -3.55 13.91
CA LYS A 99 17.15 -3.65 15.12
C LYS A 99 17.43 -2.54 16.13
N GLU A 100 18.68 -2.13 16.24
CA GLU A 100 19.13 -1.08 17.15
C GLU A 100 19.36 0.27 16.43
N ALA A 101 19.01 0.36 15.15
CA ALA A 101 19.20 1.57 14.36
C ALA A 101 18.15 2.64 14.68
N SER A 102 18.53 3.89 14.47
CA SER A 102 17.59 5.00 14.49
C SER A 102 16.54 4.87 13.37
N LEU A 103 15.41 5.56 13.53
CA LEU A 103 14.36 5.61 12.52
C LEU A 103 14.88 6.17 11.19
N ASP A 104 15.77 7.15 11.24
CA ASP A 104 16.37 7.77 10.06
C ASP A 104 17.30 6.80 9.32
N GLU A 105 18.18 6.09 10.02
CA GLU A 105 19.07 5.08 9.43
C GLU A 105 18.26 3.96 8.76
N LEU A 106 17.18 3.54 9.41
CA LEU A 106 16.28 2.52 8.92
C LEU A 106 15.56 2.97 7.64
N TRP A 107 15.03 4.20 7.59
CA TRP A 107 14.42 4.75 6.37
C TRP A 107 15.44 4.94 5.25
N GLN A 108 16.63 5.46 5.56
CA GLN A 108 17.69 5.60 4.57
C GLN A 108 18.13 4.24 4.01
N TRP A 109 18.17 3.20 4.84
CA TRP A 109 18.41 1.84 4.36
C TRP A 109 17.28 1.36 3.45
N ALA A 110 16.03 1.50 3.90
CA ALA A 110 14.85 1.04 3.15
C ALA A 110 14.77 1.70 1.77
N ILE A 111 14.95 3.03 1.68
CA ILE A 111 14.94 3.77 0.42
C ILE A 111 16.06 3.29 -0.52
N ARG A 112 17.29 3.11 0.01
CA ARG A 112 18.44 2.71 -0.80
C ARG A 112 18.39 1.25 -1.27
N ARG A 113 17.72 0.37 -0.52
CA ARG A 113 17.71 -1.07 -0.74
C ARG A 113 16.36 -1.61 -1.23
N TRP A 114 15.36 -0.75 -1.38
CA TRP A 114 14.03 -1.14 -1.83
C TRP A 114 14.07 -1.88 -3.17
N GLN A 115 13.40 -3.03 -3.22
CA GLN A 115 13.28 -3.83 -4.42
C GLN A 115 11.82 -4.23 -4.62
N LEU A 116 11.12 -3.53 -5.51
CA LEU A 116 9.71 -3.84 -5.80
C LEU A 116 9.51 -5.29 -6.28
N ALA A 117 10.47 -5.83 -7.04
CA ALA A 117 10.42 -7.20 -7.54
C ALA A 117 10.42 -8.28 -6.44
N SER A 118 10.90 -7.94 -5.23
CA SER A 118 10.89 -8.86 -4.08
C SER A 118 9.55 -8.90 -3.35
N VAL A 119 8.69 -7.90 -3.55
CA VAL A 119 7.37 -7.82 -2.89
C VAL A 119 6.52 -9.03 -3.30
N PRO A 120 5.96 -9.79 -2.33
CA PRO A 120 5.12 -10.93 -2.65
C PRO A 120 3.89 -10.56 -3.47
N ARG A 121 3.52 -11.43 -4.41
CA ARG A 121 2.34 -11.24 -5.29
C ARG A 121 1.05 -11.85 -4.73
N THR A 122 1.14 -12.49 -3.58
CA THR A 122 0.03 -13.11 -2.86
C THR A 122 -0.15 -12.43 -1.52
N ASN A 123 -1.36 -12.54 -0.97
CA ASN A 123 -1.63 -12.01 0.36
C ASN A 123 -0.66 -12.59 1.41
N LEU A 124 -0.29 -11.72 2.34
CA LEU A 124 0.65 -11.98 3.42
C LEU A 124 -0.11 -12.47 4.64
N THR A 125 0.50 -13.34 5.43
CA THR A 125 0.00 -13.65 6.78
C THR A 125 0.70 -12.74 7.77
N GLY A 126 -0.06 -11.89 8.46
CA GLY A 126 0.45 -10.97 9.46
C GLY A 126 0.83 -11.68 10.77
N PRO A 127 1.67 -11.04 11.60
CA PRO A 127 1.92 -11.48 12.97
C PRO A 127 0.63 -11.45 13.81
N ARG A 128 0.57 -12.28 14.86
CA ARG A 128 -0.55 -12.32 15.81
C ARG A 128 -0.67 -11.04 16.64
#